data_AF-A0A7U2MZ06-F1
#
_entry.id   AF-A0A7U2MZ06-F1
#
_cell.length_a   1.000
_cell.length_b   1.000
_cell.length_c   1.000
_cell.angle_alpha   90.00
_cell.angle_beta   90.00
_cell.angle_gamma   90.00
#
_symmetry.space_group_name_H-M   'P 1'
#
loop_
_entity.id
_entity.type
_entity.pdbx_description
1 polymer ?
#
loop_
_entity_poly.entity_id
_entity_poly.type
_entity_poly.pdbx_seq_one_letter_code
_entity_poly.pdbx_strand_id
1 'polypeptide(L)'
;MPQLLHLPGELLARVISHIDQSALKQLRQTCRTLAQFVSRELFHTVHLFPDEESYERVRNISNNTILRSLVRKIYINTCYNDSEWGDPDCTLTEPFKDAILQLKRFPNVQSTVLRFDKNCCVDDDGVEMWRSEWPQPPTYREEVLHVFFSWLTSLDVPIKELGICNLQDLTIKDTDTRAMMAKVLCGLQSLRLNIATEHHEASPEEDLEFPEPHEFFAEMPFAWLKPTMGSLENLTIYCDNYWGFFPKLDLKGIHFPRLKTLALGNFGFAQDAHVEWIVSHEATLAELYLDDCTILYDVGITKENIGRCSFEKTEMEVRIREDCPSLSKHYRSYEKRWHDLFDTFRTRLPLLRHFRMGTTCWSDGMPFEKEANINIGLMNDRYMVCYDGYGPSPYMTGRGNARDNEKVAPECDEEDRNALRLLLQSIGQSAPESWSVDYREVEDLLDTEYR
;
A
#
# COMPACT_ATOMS: atom_id res chain seq x y z
N MET A 1 33.89 16.59 22.64
CA MET A 1 33.62 15.15 22.41
C MET A 1 33.35 14.29 23.66
N PRO A 2 33.83 14.58 24.90
CA PRO A 2 33.55 13.68 26.03
C PRO A 2 32.06 13.55 26.36
N GLN A 3 31.30 14.64 26.22
CA GLN A 3 29.90 14.73 26.66
C GLN A 3 28.95 13.75 25.94
N LEU A 4 29.22 13.38 24.68
CA LEU A 4 28.32 12.48 23.94
C LEU A 4 28.34 11.07 24.54
N LEU A 5 29.51 10.57 24.93
CA LEU A 5 29.68 9.23 25.54
C LEU A 5 29.12 9.13 26.97
N HIS A 6 28.73 10.27 27.58
CA HIS A 6 28.11 10.30 28.90
C HIS A 6 26.59 10.22 28.84
N LEU A 7 26.00 10.27 27.63
CA LEU A 7 24.58 10.03 27.46
C LEU A 7 24.24 8.56 27.78
N PRO A 8 23.08 8.29 28.40
CA PRO A 8 22.53 6.95 28.49
C PRO A 8 22.49 6.24 27.13
N GLY A 9 22.74 4.93 27.12
CA GLY A 9 22.81 4.14 25.89
C GLY A 9 21.56 4.24 25.01
N GLU A 10 20.39 4.43 25.62
CA GLU A 10 19.11 4.63 24.91
C GLU A 10 19.08 5.95 24.13
N LEU A 11 19.57 7.03 24.73
CA LEU A 11 19.66 8.33 24.04
C LEU A 11 20.71 8.30 22.94
N LEU A 12 21.83 7.60 23.17
CA LEU A 12 22.84 7.37 22.12
C LEU A 12 22.27 6.59 20.94
N ALA A 13 21.55 5.50 21.20
CA ALA A 13 20.91 4.71 20.14
C ALA A 13 19.91 5.55 19.35
N ARG A 14 19.10 6.37 20.03
CA ARG A 14 18.14 7.28 19.38
C ARG A 14 18.81 8.36 18.54
N VAL A 15 19.92 8.94 19.00
CA VAL A 15 20.69 9.89 18.17
C VAL A 15 21.23 9.18 16.93
N ILE A 16 21.78 7.97 17.10
CA ILE A 16 22.37 7.17 16.02
C ILE A 16 21.33 6.80 14.96
N SER A 17 20.09 6.49 15.35
CA SER A 17 19.02 6.14 14.40
C SER A 17 18.59 7.28 13.47
N HIS A 18 19.03 8.52 13.73
CA HIS A 18 18.76 9.68 12.87
C HIS A 18 19.96 10.07 11.99
N ILE A 19 21.08 9.34 12.05
CA ILE A 19 22.29 9.61 11.27
C ILE A 19 22.24 8.85 9.95
N ASP A 20 22.66 9.48 8.86
CA ASP A 20 22.73 8.83 7.54
C ASP A 20 23.78 7.70 7.50
N GLN A 21 23.60 6.77 6.57
CA GLN A 21 24.41 5.57 6.49
C GLN A 21 25.90 5.86 6.24
N SER A 22 26.25 6.94 5.53
CA SER A 22 27.64 7.32 5.26
C SER A 22 28.31 7.82 6.54
N ALA A 23 27.65 8.71 7.27
CA ALA A 23 28.12 9.20 8.56
C ALA A 23 28.18 8.08 9.60
N LEU A 24 27.24 7.11 9.61
CA LEU A 24 27.32 5.92 10.46
C LEU A 24 28.59 5.11 10.18
N LYS A 25 28.95 4.86 8.91
CA LYS A 25 30.20 4.14 8.57
C LYS A 25 31.43 4.83 9.13
N GLN A 26 31.48 6.17 9.08
CA GLN A 26 32.57 6.96 9.67
C GLN A 26 32.54 6.92 11.21
N LEU A 27 31.36 7.09 11.81
CA LEU A 27 31.17 7.10 13.25
C LEU A 27 31.59 5.78 13.89
N ARG A 28 31.34 4.66 13.21
CA ARG A 28 31.79 3.32 13.62
C ARG A 28 33.31 3.23 13.81
N GLN A 29 34.09 4.02 13.09
CA GLN A 29 35.55 3.99 13.14
C GLN A 29 36.14 4.89 14.24
N THR A 30 35.33 5.74 14.88
CA THR A 30 35.82 6.75 15.82
C THR A 30 36.22 6.17 17.18
N CYS A 31 35.41 5.29 17.76
CA CYS A 31 35.70 4.65 19.05
C CYS A 31 34.93 3.34 19.23
N ARG A 32 35.41 2.46 20.12
CA ARG A 32 34.82 1.13 20.35
C ARG A 32 33.37 1.18 20.85
N THR A 33 33.04 2.14 21.71
CA THR A 33 31.67 2.28 22.26
C THR A 33 30.70 2.64 21.15
N LEU A 34 30.99 3.69 20.38
CA LEU A 34 30.15 4.08 19.23
C LEU A 34 30.12 2.97 18.19
N ALA A 35 31.22 2.26 17.96
CA ALA A 35 31.24 1.13 17.04
C ALA A 35 30.21 0.06 17.40
N GLN A 36 29.95 -0.20 18.69
CA GLN A 36 28.94 -1.19 19.11
C GLN A 36 27.52 -0.74 18.77
N PHE A 37 27.14 0.49 19.15
CA PHE A 37 25.81 1.03 18.87
C PHE A 37 25.57 1.20 17.36
N VAL A 38 26.56 1.77 16.66
CA VAL A 38 26.50 2.00 15.23
C VAL A 38 26.48 0.70 14.43
N SER A 39 27.20 -0.34 14.86
CA SER A 39 27.12 -1.65 14.20
C SER A 39 25.71 -2.24 14.32
N ARG A 40 25.03 -2.05 15.46
CA ARG A 40 23.65 -2.53 15.60
C ARG A 40 22.73 -1.86 14.58
N GLU A 41 22.86 -0.55 14.37
CA GLU A 41 22.06 0.18 13.39
C GLU A 41 22.42 -0.19 11.94
N LEU A 42 23.72 -0.17 11.60
CA LEU A 42 24.20 -0.45 10.24
C LEU A 42 23.86 -1.85 9.72
N PHE A 43 23.80 -2.84 10.61
CA PHE A 43 23.50 -4.24 10.26
C PHE A 43 22.12 -4.68 10.73
N HIS A 44 21.27 -3.76 11.20
CA HIS A 44 19.89 -4.05 11.56
C HIS A 44 19.11 -4.57 10.36
N THR A 45 19.33 -3.94 9.20
CA THR A 45 18.64 -4.22 7.95
C THR A 45 19.64 -4.72 6.90
N VAL A 46 19.29 -5.79 6.21
CA VAL A 46 20.07 -6.34 5.09
C VAL A 46 19.23 -6.26 3.81
N HIS A 47 19.86 -5.87 2.70
CA HIS A 47 19.25 -5.89 1.38
C HIS A 47 19.92 -6.97 0.53
N LEU A 48 19.10 -7.77 -0.13
CA LEU A 48 19.49 -8.75 -1.14
C LEU A 48 18.97 -8.27 -2.49
N PHE A 49 19.85 -8.23 -3.49
CA PHE A 49 19.58 -7.94 -4.90
C PHE A 49 20.08 -9.12 -5.77
N PRO A 50 19.59 -9.27 -7.00
CA PRO A 50 19.88 -10.44 -7.84
C PRO A 50 21.22 -10.32 -8.58
N ASP A 51 22.31 -10.08 -7.86
CA ASP A 51 23.66 -9.93 -8.41
C ASP A 51 24.73 -10.47 -7.45
N GLU A 52 25.89 -10.81 -8.00
CA GLU A 52 26.96 -11.46 -7.23
C GLU A 52 27.53 -10.55 -6.13
N GLU A 53 27.62 -9.23 -6.33
CA GLU A 53 28.12 -8.32 -5.30
C GLU A 53 27.18 -8.31 -4.08
N SER A 54 25.86 -8.30 -4.32
CA SER A 54 24.89 -8.44 -3.26
C SER A 54 24.99 -9.80 -2.55
N TYR A 55 25.15 -10.90 -3.30
CA TYR A 55 25.28 -12.23 -2.70
C TYR A 55 26.50 -12.33 -1.79
N GLU A 56 27.66 -11.84 -2.24
CA GLU A 56 28.89 -11.82 -1.46
C GLU A 56 28.75 -10.96 -0.19
N ARG A 57 28.14 -9.78 -0.29
CA ARG A 57 27.90 -8.90 0.86
C ARG A 57 27.04 -9.59 1.91
N VAL A 58 25.91 -10.19 1.52
CA VAL A 58 25.02 -10.93 2.44
C VAL A 58 25.75 -12.14 3.04
N ARG A 59 26.50 -12.89 2.22
CA ARG A 59 27.30 -14.04 2.66
C ARG A 59 28.33 -13.64 3.72
N ASN A 60 29.05 -12.53 3.51
CA ASN A 60 30.03 -11.98 4.45
C ASN A 60 29.41 -11.59 5.80
N ILE A 61 28.21 -10.98 5.79
CA ILE A 61 27.47 -10.68 7.02
C ILE A 61 27.04 -11.98 7.72
N SER A 62 26.50 -12.94 6.96
CA SER A 62 26.02 -14.23 7.50
C SER A 62 27.13 -15.08 8.14
N ASN A 63 28.35 -14.99 7.62
CA ASN A 63 29.52 -15.72 8.10
C ASN A 63 30.14 -15.09 9.36
N ASN A 64 29.82 -13.83 9.66
CA ASN A 64 30.28 -13.17 10.88
C ASN A 64 29.27 -13.40 12.01
N THR A 65 29.73 -14.08 13.08
CA THR A 65 28.88 -14.47 14.21
C THR A 65 28.22 -13.30 14.93
N ILE A 66 28.92 -12.15 15.01
CA ILE A 66 28.40 -10.94 15.63
C ILE A 66 27.38 -10.30 14.68
N LEU A 67 27.76 -10.04 13.42
CA LEU A 67 26.92 -9.28 12.50
C LEU A 67 25.61 -10.01 12.18
N ARG A 68 25.64 -11.32 11.93
CA ARG A 68 24.41 -12.09 11.65
C ARG A 68 23.38 -12.03 12.78
N SER A 69 23.84 -11.83 14.02
CA SER A 69 22.96 -11.71 15.19
C SER A 69 22.31 -10.33 15.32
N LEU A 70 22.84 -9.32 14.62
CA LEU A 70 22.31 -7.95 14.64
C LEU A 70 21.16 -7.76 13.64
N VAL A 71 21.11 -8.59 12.59
CA VAL A 71 20.07 -8.52 11.55
C VAL A 71 18.70 -8.82 12.12
N ARG A 72 17.76 -7.91 11.91
CA ARG A 72 16.34 -8.00 12.31
C ARG A 72 15.39 -7.88 11.13
N LYS A 73 15.81 -7.17 10.08
CA LYS A 73 15.01 -6.92 8.89
C LYS A 73 15.75 -7.32 7.61
N ILE A 74 15.04 -7.90 6.66
CA ILE A 74 15.58 -8.26 5.35
C ILE A 74 14.71 -7.66 4.25
N TYR A 75 15.32 -7.04 3.27
CA TYR A 75 14.72 -6.72 1.97
C TYR A 75 15.25 -7.69 0.93
N ILE A 76 14.34 -8.31 0.19
CA ILE A 76 14.64 -9.10 -1.00
C ILE A 76 14.09 -8.30 -2.17
N ASN A 77 14.97 -7.79 -3.01
CA ASN A 77 14.62 -6.98 -4.18
C ASN A 77 14.87 -7.83 -5.42
N THR A 78 13.91 -7.88 -6.33
CA THR A 78 14.07 -8.58 -7.63
C THR A 78 14.67 -7.67 -8.71
N CYS A 79 14.76 -6.36 -8.45
CA CYS A 79 15.43 -5.38 -9.31
C CYS A 79 16.16 -4.32 -8.47
N TYR A 80 17.16 -3.66 -9.08
CA TYR A 80 17.89 -2.54 -8.46
C TYR A 80 17.09 -1.25 -8.49
N ASN A 81 16.62 -0.91 -9.69
CA ASN A 81 15.74 0.20 -9.97
C ASN A 81 14.53 -0.37 -10.72
N ASP A 82 13.41 0.34 -10.65
CA ASP A 82 12.26 0.03 -11.50
C ASP A 82 12.65 0.27 -12.95
N SER A 83 12.39 -0.72 -13.81
CA SER A 83 12.70 -0.63 -15.23
C SER A 83 11.50 -0.17 -16.01
N GLU A 84 11.68 0.82 -16.89
CA GLU A 84 10.64 1.20 -17.87
C GLU A 84 10.34 0.05 -18.84
N TRP A 85 11.34 -0.78 -19.13
CA TRP A 85 11.26 -1.88 -20.09
C TRP A 85 11.78 -3.17 -19.48
N GLY A 86 11.11 -4.28 -19.75
CA GLY A 86 11.48 -5.60 -19.29
C GLY A 86 12.47 -6.32 -20.19
N ASP A 87 13.16 -7.29 -19.58
CA ASP A 87 13.64 -8.45 -20.30
C ASP A 87 12.53 -9.52 -20.21
N PRO A 88 11.81 -9.84 -21.30
CA PRO A 88 10.78 -10.87 -21.28
C PRO A 88 11.34 -12.26 -20.97
N ASP A 89 12.65 -12.47 -21.17
CA ASP A 89 13.36 -13.71 -20.82
C ASP A 89 13.91 -13.69 -19.38
N CYS A 90 13.43 -12.76 -18.53
CA CYS A 90 13.82 -12.69 -17.12
C CYS A 90 13.41 -13.97 -16.38
N THR A 91 14.40 -14.79 -16.04
CA THR A 91 14.22 -16.05 -15.30
C THR A 91 14.85 -15.99 -13.93
N LEU A 92 14.24 -16.68 -12.96
CA LEU A 92 14.77 -16.75 -11.62
C LEU A 92 16.02 -17.63 -11.58
N THR A 93 17.18 -17.00 -11.47
CA THR A 93 18.47 -17.71 -11.49
C THR A 93 18.67 -18.55 -10.22
N GLU A 94 19.27 -19.74 -10.36
CA GLU A 94 19.63 -20.60 -9.23
C GLU A 94 20.48 -19.89 -8.16
N PRO A 95 21.50 -19.07 -8.50
CA PRO A 95 22.24 -18.28 -7.52
C PRO A 95 21.34 -17.37 -6.66
N PHE A 96 20.29 -16.77 -7.25
CA PHE A 96 19.39 -15.91 -6.49
C PHE A 96 18.51 -16.73 -5.54
N LYS A 97 17.98 -17.88 -6.00
CA LYS A 97 17.23 -18.82 -5.15
C LYS A 97 18.07 -19.26 -3.96
N ASP A 98 19.30 -19.68 -4.21
CA ASP A 98 20.25 -20.09 -3.18
C ASP A 98 20.54 -18.96 -2.20
N ALA A 99 20.70 -17.73 -2.69
CA ALA A 99 20.92 -16.56 -1.84
C ALA A 99 19.73 -16.28 -0.91
N ILE A 100 18.49 -16.39 -1.41
CA ILE A 100 17.27 -16.26 -0.60
C ILE A 100 17.22 -17.36 0.47
N LEU A 101 17.44 -18.61 0.09
CA LEU A 101 17.41 -19.74 1.04
C LEU A 101 18.52 -19.66 2.10
N GLN A 102 19.66 -19.03 1.79
CA GLN A 102 20.75 -18.81 2.74
C GLN A 102 20.44 -17.75 3.81
N LEU A 103 19.40 -16.92 3.61
CA LEU A 103 18.97 -15.93 4.60
C LEU A 103 18.53 -16.55 5.94
N LYS A 104 18.20 -17.86 5.96
CA LYS A 104 17.95 -18.61 7.20
C LYS A 104 19.10 -18.58 8.21
N ARG A 105 20.31 -18.19 7.78
CA ARG A 105 21.49 -18.00 8.64
C ARG A 105 21.38 -16.81 9.59
N PHE A 106 20.39 -15.94 9.42
CA PHE A 106 20.11 -14.82 10.31
C PHE A 106 19.09 -15.24 11.37
N PRO A 107 19.52 -15.60 12.60
CA PRO A 107 18.66 -16.27 13.59
C PRO A 107 17.62 -15.35 14.24
N ASN A 108 17.63 -14.07 13.88
CA ASN A 108 17.07 -12.97 14.66
C ASN A 108 16.12 -12.10 13.85
N VAL A 109 15.84 -12.50 12.61
CA VAL A 109 14.95 -11.82 11.67
C VAL A 109 13.52 -11.88 12.20
N GLN A 110 12.86 -10.72 12.19
CA GLN A 110 11.47 -10.56 12.62
C GLN A 110 10.63 -9.86 11.55
N SER A 111 11.28 -9.15 10.62
CA SER A 111 10.63 -8.35 9.59
C SER A 111 11.25 -8.68 8.23
N THR A 112 10.41 -8.84 7.22
CA THR A 112 10.88 -9.05 5.85
C THR A 112 10.07 -8.22 4.87
N VAL A 113 10.72 -7.81 3.78
CA VAL A 113 10.10 -7.14 2.65
C VAL A 113 10.53 -7.84 1.38
N LEU A 114 9.57 -8.24 0.55
CA LEU A 114 9.81 -8.62 -0.84
C LEU A 114 9.41 -7.45 -1.73
N ARG A 115 10.29 -7.02 -2.63
CA ARG A 115 10.01 -5.94 -3.59
C ARG A 115 10.17 -6.45 -5.00
N PHE A 116 9.07 -6.39 -5.76
CA PHE A 116 9.06 -6.57 -7.21
C PHE A 116 9.31 -5.25 -7.94
N ASP A 117 9.53 -5.34 -9.25
CA ASP A 117 9.43 -4.16 -10.11
C ASP A 117 8.01 -3.58 -10.04
N LYS A 118 7.90 -2.25 -10.05
CA LYS A 118 6.59 -1.56 -10.01
C LYS A 118 5.74 -1.88 -11.24
N ASN A 119 6.39 -2.13 -12.37
CA ASN A 119 5.74 -2.37 -13.63
C ASN A 119 5.44 -3.86 -13.81
N CYS A 120 4.20 -4.20 -14.17
CA CYS A 120 3.77 -5.58 -14.34
C CYS A 120 2.72 -5.73 -15.44
N CYS A 121 2.61 -6.95 -15.97
CA CYS A 121 1.67 -7.32 -17.00
C CYS A 121 1.37 -8.81 -16.91
N VAL A 122 0.23 -9.27 -17.43
CA VAL A 122 -0.03 -10.70 -17.64
C VAL A 122 0.80 -11.28 -18.80
N ASP A 123 0.95 -12.60 -18.83
CA ASP A 123 1.60 -13.29 -19.95
C ASP A 123 0.82 -13.01 -21.25
N ASP A 124 1.54 -12.85 -22.36
CA ASP A 124 0.94 -12.68 -23.69
C ASP A 124 0.04 -13.88 -24.02
N ASP A 125 -1.27 -13.66 -24.01
CA ASP A 125 -2.30 -14.61 -24.41
C ASP A 125 -2.51 -14.61 -25.94
N GLY A 126 -1.62 -13.96 -26.69
CA GLY A 126 -1.64 -13.79 -28.14
C GLY A 126 -2.49 -12.60 -28.59
N VAL A 127 -2.92 -11.75 -27.67
CA VAL A 127 -3.86 -10.66 -27.96
C VAL A 127 -3.12 -9.34 -28.23
N GLU A 128 -2.02 -9.04 -27.53
CA GLU A 128 -1.50 -7.67 -27.51
C GLU A 128 0.04 -7.59 -27.40
N MET A 129 0.70 -7.14 -28.47
CA MET A 129 2.17 -7.05 -28.57
C MET A 129 2.82 -6.21 -27.47
N TRP A 130 2.12 -5.20 -26.93
CA TRP A 130 2.65 -4.27 -25.93
C TRP A 130 2.87 -4.94 -24.56
N ARG A 131 2.20 -6.07 -24.28
CA ARG A 131 2.38 -6.85 -23.06
C ARG A 131 3.75 -7.52 -22.95
N SER A 132 4.39 -7.78 -24.10
CA SER A 132 5.68 -8.50 -24.18
C SER A 132 6.89 -7.67 -23.75
N GLU A 133 6.71 -6.39 -23.43
CA GLU A 133 7.79 -5.43 -23.15
C GLU A 133 7.96 -5.12 -21.65
N TRP A 134 7.18 -5.74 -20.76
CA TRP A 134 7.20 -5.46 -19.31
C TRP A 134 8.15 -6.35 -18.50
N PRO A 135 8.79 -5.84 -17.42
CA PRO A 135 9.73 -6.60 -16.60
C PRO A 135 9.02 -7.64 -15.71
N GLN A 136 9.72 -8.73 -15.44
CA GLN A 136 9.32 -9.75 -14.45
C GLN A 136 7.95 -10.37 -14.76
N PRO A 137 7.88 -11.29 -15.73
CA PRO A 137 6.62 -11.93 -16.14
C PRO A 137 5.92 -12.63 -14.96
N PRO A 138 4.61 -12.89 -15.03
CA PRO A 138 3.85 -13.57 -13.97
C PRO A 138 4.51 -14.86 -13.46
N THR A 139 5.05 -15.67 -14.37
CA THR A 139 5.77 -16.91 -14.04
C THR A 139 6.99 -16.67 -13.15
N TYR A 140 7.79 -15.63 -13.44
CA TYR A 140 8.92 -15.21 -12.61
C TYR A 140 8.45 -14.78 -11.22
N ARG A 141 7.41 -13.94 -11.15
CA ARG A 141 6.87 -13.44 -9.88
C ARG A 141 6.30 -14.56 -9.01
N GLU A 142 5.58 -15.51 -9.59
CA GLU A 142 5.08 -16.71 -8.91
C GLU A 142 6.23 -17.58 -8.38
N GLU A 143 7.28 -17.80 -9.17
CA GLU A 143 8.44 -18.59 -8.75
C GLU A 143 9.20 -17.91 -7.59
N VAL A 144 9.35 -16.58 -7.63
CA VAL A 144 9.94 -15.80 -6.53
C VAL A 144 9.09 -15.90 -5.28
N LEU A 145 7.75 -15.77 -5.38
CA LEU A 145 6.84 -15.94 -4.25
C LEU A 145 6.96 -17.33 -3.63
N HIS A 146 7.02 -18.38 -4.45
CA HIS A 146 7.21 -19.76 -3.99
C HIS A 146 8.52 -19.90 -3.19
N VAL A 147 9.65 -19.43 -3.73
CA VAL A 147 10.96 -19.50 -3.06
C VAL A 147 10.96 -18.65 -1.77
N PHE A 148 10.34 -17.48 -1.81
CA PHE A 148 10.23 -16.58 -0.67
C PHE A 148 9.43 -17.20 0.49
N PHE A 149 8.23 -17.72 0.23
CA PHE A 149 7.43 -18.38 1.26
C PHE A 149 8.06 -19.70 1.74
N SER A 150 8.75 -20.44 0.86
CA SER A 150 9.57 -21.60 1.25
C SER A 150 10.67 -21.22 2.23
N TRP A 151 11.39 -20.12 1.97
CA TRP A 151 12.37 -19.60 2.91
C TRP A 151 11.73 -19.21 4.25
N LEU A 152 10.62 -18.46 4.24
CA LEU A 152 9.96 -18.02 5.47
C LEU A 152 9.46 -19.17 6.33
N THR A 153 8.90 -20.21 5.70
CA THR A 153 8.44 -21.40 6.42
C THR A 153 9.58 -22.26 6.96
N SER A 154 10.81 -22.07 6.46
CA SER A 154 12.03 -22.75 6.92
C SER A 154 12.71 -22.10 8.14
N LEU A 155 12.25 -20.91 8.58
CA LEU A 155 12.81 -20.21 9.73
C LEU A 155 12.43 -20.90 11.04
N ASP A 156 13.39 -21.02 11.96
CA ASP A 156 13.16 -21.58 13.31
C ASP A 156 12.18 -20.72 14.13
N VAL A 157 12.24 -19.40 13.93
CA VAL A 157 11.36 -18.42 14.56
C VAL A 157 10.55 -17.75 13.46
N PRO A 158 9.21 -17.82 13.49
CA PRO A 158 8.37 -17.13 12.52
C PRO A 158 8.59 -15.62 12.56
N ILE A 159 8.52 -14.99 11.40
CA ILE A 159 8.50 -13.53 11.29
C ILE A 159 7.23 -12.95 11.92
N LYS A 160 7.31 -11.68 12.30
CA LYS A 160 6.20 -10.90 12.84
C LYS A 160 5.66 -9.90 11.84
N GLU A 161 6.49 -9.46 10.91
CA GLU A 161 6.16 -8.41 9.96
C GLU A 161 6.49 -8.87 8.53
N LEU A 162 5.50 -8.75 7.65
CA LEU A 162 5.63 -9.04 6.23
C LEU A 162 5.21 -7.82 5.43
N GLY A 163 6.10 -7.38 4.55
CA GLY A 163 5.80 -6.43 3.49
C GLY A 163 5.99 -7.05 2.12
N ILE A 164 5.07 -6.79 1.20
CA ILE A 164 5.27 -7.06 -0.22
C ILE A 164 5.03 -5.76 -0.98
N CYS A 165 6.07 -5.27 -1.63
CA CYS A 165 6.05 -4.08 -2.47
C CYS A 165 5.87 -4.51 -3.93
N ASN A 166 4.91 -3.89 -4.61
CA ASN A 166 4.56 -4.16 -6.01
C ASN A 166 4.09 -5.61 -6.24
N LEU A 167 3.27 -6.14 -5.33
CA LEU A 167 2.59 -7.41 -5.50
C LEU A 167 1.65 -7.29 -6.70
N GLN A 168 1.88 -8.07 -7.76
CA GLN A 168 0.94 -8.11 -8.88
C GLN A 168 -0.45 -8.56 -8.39
N ASP A 169 -1.49 -7.96 -8.93
CA ASP A 169 -2.90 -8.30 -8.75
C ASP A 169 -3.31 -9.63 -9.41
N LEU A 170 -2.50 -10.67 -9.20
CA LEU A 170 -2.77 -12.03 -9.63
C LEU A 170 -2.96 -12.97 -8.44
N THR A 171 -3.95 -13.85 -8.56
CA THR A 171 -4.14 -14.93 -7.61
C THR A 171 -3.03 -15.96 -7.74
N ILE A 172 -2.38 -16.30 -6.61
CA ILE A 172 -1.40 -17.39 -6.53
C ILE A 172 -2.11 -18.71 -6.81
N LYS A 173 -1.74 -19.40 -7.91
CA LYS A 173 -2.39 -20.65 -8.35
C LYS A 173 -1.76 -21.86 -7.69
N ASP A 174 -0.44 -21.84 -7.48
CA ASP A 174 0.27 -22.94 -6.86
C ASP A 174 -0.22 -23.26 -5.43
N THR A 175 -0.65 -24.50 -5.21
CA THR A 175 -1.28 -24.93 -3.95
C THR A 175 -0.27 -25.00 -2.81
N ASP A 176 0.97 -25.38 -3.10
CA ASP A 176 2.03 -25.48 -2.10
C ASP A 176 2.42 -24.07 -1.61
N THR A 177 2.56 -23.11 -2.53
CA THR A 177 2.79 -21.69 -2.21
C THR A 177 1.68 -21.12 -1.35
N ARG A 178 0.41 -21.37 -1.70
CA ARG A 178 -0.73 -20.92 -0.87
C ARG A 178 -0.70 -21.51 0.53
N ALA A 179 -0.33 -22.79 0.68
CA ALA A 179 -0.21 -23.42 1.99
C ALA A 179 0.93 -22.80 2.82
N MET A 180 2.08 -22.53 2.19
CA MET A 180 3.20 -21.85 2.84
C MET A 180 2.84 -20.42 3.24
N MET A 181 2.19 -19.68 2.35
CA MET A 181 1.67 -18.33 2.61
C MET A 181 0.70 -18.32 3.80
N ALA A 182 -0.32 -19.16 3.80
CA ALA A 182 -1.29 -19.23 4.90
C ALA A 182 -0.62 -19.54 6.26
N LYS A 183 0.40 -20.41 6.26
CA LYS A 183 1.20 -20.72 7.46
C LYS A 183 1.95 -19.48 7.97
N VAL A 184 2.56 -18.70 7.09
CA VAL A 184 3.26 -17.46 7.44
C VAL A 184 2.28 -16.42 7.98
N LEU A 185 1.16 -16.19 7.28
CA LEU A 185 0.18 -15.17 7.61
C LEU A 185 -0.46 -15.35 9.01
N CYS A 186 -0.69 -16.60 9.45
CA CYS A 186 -1.36 -16.91 10.72
C CYS A 186 -0.70 -16.26 11.97
N GLY A 187 0.61 -16.04 11.93
CA GLY A 187 1.39 -15.49 13.05
C GLY A 187 1.73 -14.00 12.97
N LEU A 188 1.35 -13.31 11.89
CA LEU A 188 1.80 -11.94 11.65
C LEU A 188 1.16 -10.92 12.58
N GLN A 189 1.96 -9.96 13.01
CA GLN A 189 1.54 -8.76 13.72
C GLN A 189 1.43 -7.57 12.78
N SER A 190 2.17 -7.56 11.67
CA SER A 190 2.14 -6.49 10.67
C SER A 190 2.08 -7.09 9.26
N LEU A 191 1.14 -6.63 8.45
CA LEU A 191 1.01 -6.97 7.04
C LEU A 191 0.92 -5.70 6.23
N ARG A 192 1.80 -5.58 5.23
CA ARG A 192 1.83 -4.48 4.27
C ARG A 192 1.80 -5.04 2.86
N LEU A 193 0.80 -4.65 2.09
CA LEU A 193 0.64 -5.02 0.69
C LEU A 193 0.54 -3.74 -0.13
N ASN A 194 1.47 -3.56 -1.06
CA ASN A 194 1.34 -2.59 -2.15
C ASN A 194 1.05 -3.39 -3.42
N ILE A 195 -0.16 -3.25 -3.94
CA ILE A 195 -0.67 -3.98 -5.09
C ILE A 195 -0.33 -3.18 -6.34
N ALA A 196 0.34 -3.82 -7.30
CA ALA A 196 0.62 -3.26 -8.61
C ALA A 196 -0.35 -3.87 -9.63
N THR A 197 -0.94 -3.04 -10.46
CA THR A 197 -1.86 -3.45 -11.54
C THR A 197 -1.20 -3.25 -12.91
N GLU A 198 -1.68 -3.97 -13.91
CA GLU A 198 -1.30 -3.72 -15.30
C GLU A 198 -1.73 -2.31 -15.76
N HIS A 199 -0.86 -1.64 -16.51
CA HIS A 199 -1.13 -0.29 -17.05
C HIS A 199 -1.03 -0.29 -18.57
N HIS A 200 -2.12 0.05 -19.24
CA HIS A 200 -2.18 0.17 -20.68
C HIS A 200 -1.92 1.63 -21.09
N GLU A 201 -0.65 1.99 -21.34
CA GLU A 201 -0.23 3.38 -21.61
C GLU A 201 -1.05 4.08 -22.71
N ALA A 202 -1.43 3.35 -23.76
CA ALA A 202 -2.18 3.92 -24.89
C ALA A 202 -3.70 4.10 -24.63
N SER A 203 -4.24 3.46 -23.59
CA SER A 203 -5.67 3.44 -23.22
C SER A 203 -5.84 3.18 -21.71
N PRO A 204 -5.35 4.08 -20.82
CA PRO A 204 -5.37 3.83 -19.38
C PRO A 204 -6.78 3.66 -18.78
N GLU A 205 -7.80 4.06 -19.52
CA GLU A 205 -9.19 3.84 -19.15
C GLU A 205 -9.60 2.36 -19.09
N GLU A 206 -8.86 1.49 -19.79
CA GLU A 206 -9.11 0.05 -19.86
C GLU A 206 -8.47 -0.73 -18.70
N ASP A 207 -7.54 -0.13 -17.94
CA ASP A 207 -6.80 -0.80 -16.86
C ASP A 207 -7.72 -1.52 -15.85
N LEU A 208 -8.85 -0.88 -15.53
CA LEU A 208 -9.83 -1.40 -14.58
C LEU A 208 -10.87 -2.32 -15.22
N GLU A 209 -10.84 -2.50 -16.54
CA GLU A 209 -11.67 -3.46 -17.26
C GLU A 209 -11.03 -4.85 -17.32
N PHE A 210 -9.70 -4.92 -17.14
CA PHE A 210 -8.95 -6.16 -17.03
C PHE A 210 -9.49 -7.07 -15.92
N PRO A 211 -9.64 -8.38 -16.16
CA PRO A 211 -10.22 -9.30 -15.18
C PRO A 211 -9.37 -9.48 -13.91
N GLU A 212 -8.05 -9.34 -14.01
CA GLU A 212 -7.06 -9.65 -12.98
C GLU A 212 -7.31 -8.87 -11.67
N PRO A 213 -7.44 -7.53 -11.66
CA PRO A 213 -7.78 -6.80 -10.44
C PRO A 213 -9.06 -7.31 -9.78
N HIS A 214 -10.10 -7.59 -10.57
CA HIS A 214 -11.40 -8.05 -10.02
C HIS A 214 -11.30 -9.43 -9.40
N GLU A 215 -10.58 -10.35 -10.04
CA GLU A 215 -10.35 -11.70 -9.50
C GLU A 215 -9.50 -11.66 -8.23
N PHE A 216 -8.44 -10.85 -8.23
CA PHE A 216 -7.56 -10.69 -7.08
C PHE A 216 -8.30 -10.10 -5.88
N PHE A 217 -8.99 -8.97 -6.04
CA PHE A 217 -9.69 -8.32 -4.92
C PHE A 217 -10.89 -9.14 -4.40
N ALA A 218 -11.47 -10.02 -5.23
CA ALA A 218 -12.47 -10.98 -4.78
C ALA A 218 -11.87 -12.09 -3.88
N GLU A 219 -10.66 -12.57 -4.18
CA GLU A 219 -9.99 -13.61 -3.38
C GLU A 219 -9.21 -13.04 -2.18
N MET A 220 -8.68 -11.82 -2.30
CA MET A 220 -7.75 -11.21 -1.35
C MET A 220 -8.23 -11.22 0.11
N PRO A 221 -9.51 -10.91 0.45
CA PRO A 221 -10.01 -11.03 1.82
C PRO A 221 -9.84 -12.44 2.40
N PHE A 222 -9.96 -13.49 1.59
CA PHE A 222 -9.87 -14.88 2.04
C PHE A 222 -8.44 -15.41 2.05
N ALA A 223 -7.64 -15.07 1.04
CA ALA A 223 -6.28 -15.57 0.89
C ALA A 223 -5.27 -14.82 1.77
N TRP A 224 -5.39 -13.48 1.85
CA TRP A 224 -4.40 -12.63 2.53
C TRP A 224 -4.87 -12.16 3.91
N LEU A 225 -6.12 -11.72 4.04
CA LEU A 225 -6.59 -11.08 5.27
C LEU A 225 -7.07 -12.09 6.32
N LYS A 226 -7.96 -13.01 5.94
CA LYS A 226 -8.58 -13.98 6.85
C LYS A 226 -7.56 -14.80 7.67
N PRO A 227 -6.42 -15.26 7.13
CA PRO A 227 -5.43 -16.00 7.92
C PRO A 227 -4.82 -15.17 9.06
N THR A 228 -4.72 -13.84 8.91
CA THR A 228 -4.08 -12.93 9.88
C THR A 228 -5.03 -12.46 11.01
N MET A 229 -6.33 -12.77 10.92
CA MET A 229 -7.36 -12.22 11.81
C MET A 229 -7.09 -12.41 13.31
N GLY A 230 -6.37 -13.46 13.72
CA GLY A 230 -6.12 -13.73 15.14
C GLY A 230 -5.01 -12.91 15.79
N SER A 231 -4.13 -12.31 14.98
CA SER A 231 -2.81 -11.83 15.42
C SER A 231 -2.47 -10.42 14.93
N LEU A 232 -3.08 -9.96 13.83
CA LEU A 232 -2.72 -8.72 13.17
C LEU A 232 -2.97 -7.48 14.03
N GLU A 233 -1.94 -6.64 14.15
CA GLU A 233 -1.96 -5.35 14.85
C GLU A 233 -1.81 -4.17 13.88
N ASN A 234 -1.12 -4.35 12.76
CA ASN A 234 -0.91 -3.32 11.74
C ASN A 234 -1.27 -3.85 10.35
N LEU A 235 -2.11 -3.12 9.63
CA LEU A 235 -2.49 -3.43 8.26
C LEU A 235 -2.28 -2.22 7.36
N THR A 236 -1.53 -2.42 6.28
CA THR A 236 -1.38 -1.46 5.20
C THR A 236 -1.79 -2.12 3.89
N ILE A 237 -2.74 -1.54 3.17
CA ILE A 237 -3.12 -1.96 1.82
C ILE A 237 -3.14 -0.75 0.91
N TYR A 238 -2.23 -0.74 -0.05
CA TYR A 238 -2.08 0.29 -1.07
C TYR A 238 -2.24 -0.38 -2.43
N CYS A 239 -2.78 0.35 -3.39
CA CYS A 239 -2.89 -0.09 -4.78
C CYS A 239 -2.53 1.11 -5.66
N ASP A 240 -1.70 0.90 -6.67
CA ASP A 240 -1.31 1.95 -7.62
C ASP A 240 -2.49 2.53 -8.39
N ASN A 241 -3.56 1.76 -8.57
CA ASN A 241 -4.86 2.21 -9.06
C ASN A 241 -5.92 2.33 -7.94
N TYR A 242 -7.04 3.02 -8.21
CA TYR A 242 -8.15 3.14 -7.27
C TYR A 242 -8.88 1.81 -7.08
N TRP A 243 -9.27 1.52 -5.84
CA TRP A 243 -9.90 0.24 -5.48
C TRP A 243 -10.93 0.38 -4.35
N GLY A 244 -11.58 -0.73 -4.01
CA GLY A 244 -12.59 -0.81 -2.95
C GLY A 244 -14.01 -0.78 -3.49
N PHE A 245 -14.28 0.10 -4.47
CA PHE A 245 -15.56 0.12 -5.20
C PHE A 245 -15.51 -0.70 -6.50
N PHE A 246 -14.55 -0.38 -7.37
CA PHE A 246 -14.33 -1.00 -8.68
C PHE A 246 -12.82 -0.98 -9.00
N PRO A 247 -12.08 -2.08 -8.77
CA PRO A 247 -12.56 -3.40 -8.34
C PRO A 247 -13.16 -3.42 -6.94
N LYS A 248 -14.15 -4.29 -6.73
CA LYS A 248 -14.86 -4.46 -5.46
C LYS A 248 -13.99 -5.17 -4.41
N LEU A 249 -13.99 -4.64 -3.19
CA LEU A 249 -13.49 -5.33 -2.00
C LEU A 249 -14.63 -5.65 -1.03
N ASP A 250 -14.92 -6.94 -0.80
CA ASP A 250 -15.89 -7.35 0.23
C ASP A 250 -15.18 -7.79 1.52
N LEU A 251 -15.27 -6.93 2.55
CA LEU A 251 -14.70 -7.18 3.88
C LEU A 251 -15.70 -7.84 4.86
N LYS A 252 -16.85 -8.32 4.39
CA LYS A 252 -17.81 -9.03 5.26
C LYS A 252 -17.16 -10.25 5.90
N GLY A 253 -17.24 -10.32 7.23
CA GLY A 253 -16.65 -11.40 8.02
C GLY A 253 -15.15 -11.23 8.27
N ILE A 254 -14.52 -10.13 7.82
CA ILE A 254 -13.15 -9.77 8.18
C ILE A 254 -13.18 -8.77 9.33
N HIS A 255 -12.55 -9.12 10.44
CA HIS A 255 -12.42 -8.28 11.63
C HIS A 255 -11.14 -8.64 12.37
N PHE A 256 -10.41 -7.62 12.79
CA PHE A 256 -9.09 -7.73 13.41
C PHE A 256 -9.13 -7.27 14.87
N PRO A 257 -9.35 -8.16 15.86
CA PRO A 257 -9.59 -7.82 17.25
C PRO A 257 -8.39 -7.20 17.98
N ARG A 258 -7.24 -7.02 17.30
CA ARG A 258 -6.01 -6.42 17.85
C ARG A 258 -5.47 -5.28 16.98
N LEU A 259 -6.22 -4.85 15.97
CA LEU A 259 -5.77 -3.84 15.01
C LEU A 259 -5.56 -2.50 15.71
N LYS A 260 -4.32 -2.03 15.71
CA LYS A 260 -3.89 -0.75 16.27
C LYS A 260 -3.64 0.27 15.17
N THR A 261 -3.16 -0.17 14.01
CA THR A 261 -2.83 0.71 12.89
C THR A 261 -3.48 0.21 11.62
N LEU A 262 -4.18 1.10 10.92
CA LEU A 262 -4.76 0.85 9.60
C LEU A 262 -4.28 1.93 8.63
N ALA A 263 -3.78 1.52 7.48
CA ALA A 263 -3.42 2.40 6.39
C ALA A 263 -4.03 1.93 5.07
N LEU A 264 -4.67 2.85 4.36
CA LEU A 264 -5.28 2.64 3.05
C LEU A 264 -4.73 3.68 2.07
N GLY A 265 -4.29 3.22 0.90
CA GLY A 265 -3.81 4.07 -0.20
C GLY A 265 -4.71 3.93 -1.42
N ASN A 266 -5.10 5.03 -2.08
CA ASN A 266 -6.01 5.03 -3.25
C ASN A 266 -7.36 4.32 -3.03
N PHE A 267 -7.86 4.29 -1.79
CA PHE A 267 -9.12 3.62 -1.49
C PHE A 267 -10.34 4.51 -1.77
N GLY A 268 -11.32 3.97 -2.51
CA GLY A 268 -12.57 4.62 -2.86
C GLY A 268 -13.72 4.31 -1.90
N PHE A 269 -14.15 5.30 -1.12
CA PHE A 269 -15.34 5.23 -0.28
C PHE A 269 -16.61 5.50 -1.10
N ALA A 270 -17.41 4.45 -1.34
CA ALA A 270 -18.70 4.57 -2.04
C ALA A 270 -19.91 4.18 -1.17
N GLN A 271 -19.68 3.60 0.01
CA GLN A 271 -20.74 3.03 0.84
C GLN A 271 -20.41 3.04 2.33
N ASP A 272 -21.47 3.06 3.14
CA ASP A 272 -21.39 3.06 4.61
C ASP A 272 -20.63 1.84 5.15
N ALA A 273 -20.74 0.69 4.49
CA ALA A 273 -20.07 -0.53 4.92
C ALA A 273 -18.53 -0.37 5.01
N HIS A 274 -17.91 0.46 4.16
CA HIS A 274 -16.48 0.72 4.23
C HIS A 274 -16.11 1.47 5.53
N VAL A 275 -16.90 2.48 5.89
CA VAL A 275 -16.69 3.27 7.10
C VAL A 275 -17.01 2.43 8.35
N GLU A 276 -18.12 1.68 8.32
CA GLU A 276 -18.53 0.78 9.41
C GLU A 276 -17.49 -0.30 9.70
N TRP A 277 -16.82 -0.82 8.66
CA TRP A 277 -15.72 -1.75 8.84
C TRP A 277 -14.54 -1.13 9.61
N ILE A 278 -14.15 0.11 9.28
CA ILE A 278 -13.07 0.81 10.01
C ILE A 278 -13.46 0.98 11.48
N VAL A 279 -14.64 1.56 11.75
CA VAL A 279 -15.10 1.82 13.13
C VAL A 279 -15.44 0.56 13.92
N SER A 280 -15.64 -0.59 13.26
CA SER A 280 -15.77 -1.88 13.98
C SER A 280 -14.55 -2.20 14.85
N HIS A 281 -13.41 -1.55 14.61
CA HIS A 281 -12.16 -1.68 15.38
C HIS A 281 -12.01 -0.63 16.49
N GLU A 282 -13.10 0.04 16.92
CA GLU A 282 -13.11 1.09 17.95
C GLU A 282 -12.38 0.73 19.26
N ALA A 283 -12.36 -0.57 19.61
CA ALA A 283 -11.77 -1.08 20.84
C ALA A 283 -10.24 -1.15 20.81
N THR A 284 -9.60 -1.02 19.65
CA THR A 284 -8.14 -1.20 19.50
C THR A 284 -7.47 -0.19 18.60
N LEU A 285 -8.17 0.37 17.61
CA LEU A 285 -7.58 1.21 16.57
C LEU A 285 -7.07 2.54 17.17
N ALA A 286 -5.76 2.76 17.05
CA ALA A 286 -5.05 3.91 17.59
C ALA A 286 -4.45 4.83 16.50
N GLU A 287 -4.21 4.28 15.31
CA GLU A 287 -3.64 5.03 14.18
C GLU A 287 -4.40 4.73 12.89
N LEU A 288 -4.79 5.78 12.17
CA LEU A 288 -5.49 5.68 10.89
C LEU A 288 -4.83 6.60 9.85
N TYR A 289 -4.44 6.02 8.72
CA TYR A 289 -3.73 6.68 7.63
C TYR A 289 -4.51 6.51 6.32
N LEU A 290 -4.87 7.61 5.68
CA LEU A 290 -5.64 7.66 4.43
C LEU A 290 -4.84 8.44 3.37
N ASP A 291 -4.12 7.73 2.53
CA ASP A 291 -3.21 8.32 1.52
C ASP A 291 -3.91 8.30 0.15
N ASP A 292 -4.12 9.46 -0.45
CA ASP A 292 -4.83 9.62 -1.73
C ASP A 292 -6.18 8.86 -1.79
N CYS A 293 -6.86 8.77 -0.64
CA CYS A 293 -8.20 8.17 -0.57
C CYS A 293 -9.27 9.16 -1.03
N THR A 294 -10.33 8.66 -1.65
CA THR A 294 -11.40 9.47 -2.24
C THR A 294 -12.79 9.01 -1.80
N ILE A 295 -13.76 9.93 -1.77
CA ILE A 295 -15.18 9.61 -1.71
C ILE A 295 -15.73 9.63 -3.13
N LEU A 296 -16.29 8.48 -3.55
CA LEU A 296 -17.03 8.37 -4.80
C LEU A 296 -18.45 8.86 -4.59
N TYR A 297 -18.69 10.13 -4.90
CA TYR A 297 -19.98 10.78 -4.62
C TYR A 297 -21.06 10.43 -5.66
N ASP A 298 -20.65 10.05 -6.87
CA ASP A 298 -21.50 9.50 -7.91
C ASP A 298 -20.76 8.41 -8.68
N VAL A 299 -21.42 7.28 -8.89
CA VAL A 299 -20.90 6.18 -9.70
C VAL A 299 -21.89 5.82 -10.79
N GLY A 300 -21.38 5.34 -11.92
CA GLY A 300 -22.16 5.05 -13.12
C GLY A 300 -21.51 3.91 -13.89
N ILE A 301 -22.09 2.72 -13.80
CA ILE A 301 -21.51 1.47 -14.30
C ILE A 301 -22.41 0.86 -15.38
N THR A 302 -21.81 0.37 -16.46
CA THR A 302 -22.49 -0.40 -17.52
C THR A 302 -23.06 -1.69 -16.95
N LYS A 303 -24.04 -2.27 -17.66
CA LYS A 303 -24.75 -3.47 -17.19
C LYS A 303 -23.80 -4.67 -17.02
N GLU A 304 -22.78 -4.73 -17.88
CA GLU A 304 -21.77 -5.77 -17.96
C GLU A 304 -20.86 -5.76 -16.72
N ASN A 305 -20.58 -4.57 -16.17
CA ASN A 305 -19.66 -4.38 -15.05
C ASN A 305 -20.34 -4.35 -13.66
N ILE A 306 -21.68 -4.45 -13.55
CA ILE A 306 -22.37 -4.43 -12.24
C ILE A 306 -21.85 -5.54 -11.31
N GLY A 307 -21.60 -6.74 -11.83
CA GLY A 307 -21.10 -7.86 -11.01
C GLY A 307 -19.69 -7.66 -10.45
N ARG A 308 -18.95 -6.70 -11.00
CA ARG A 308 -17.57 -6.34 -10.62
C ARG A 308 -17.51 -5.17 -9.63
N CYS A 309 -18.64 -4.51 -9.35
CA CYS A 309 -18.72 -3.39 -8.42
C CYS A 309 -19.42 -3.75 -7.11
N SER A 310 -19.33 -2.86 -6.12
CA SER A 310 -19.85 -3.11 -4.77
C SER A 310 -21.37 -3.21 -4.63
N PHE A 311 -22.14 -2.82 -5.65
CA PHE A 311 -23.59 -2.67 -5.57
C PHE A 311 -24.37 -3.75 -6.32
N GLU A 312 -25.53 -4.11 -5.76
CA GLU A 312 -26.51 -4.90 -6.49
C GLU A 312 -27.28 -4.03 -7.48
N LYS A 313 -27.68 -4.61 -8.61
CA LYS A 313 -28.45 -3.91 -9.65
C LYS A 313 -29.71 -3.21 -9.12
N THR A 314 -30.35 -3.78 -8.10
CA THR A 314 -31.57 -3.23 -7.48
C THR A 314 -31.33 -1.97 -6.66
N GLU A 315 -30.09 -1.70 -6.28
CA GLU A 315 -29.70 -0.51 -5.51
C GLU A 315 -29.29 0.66 -6.40
N MET A 316 -29.28 0.47 -7.72
CA MET A 316 -28.85 1.45 -8.71
C MET A 316 -30.03 1.90 -9.57
N GLU A 317 -30.08 3.18 -9.88
CA GLU A 317 -31.05 3.74 -10.81
C GLU A 317 -30.52 3.76 -12.24
N VAL A 318 -31.39 3.60 -13.23
CA VAL A 318 -30.99 3.73 -14.63
C VAL A 318 -31.19 5.17 -15.04
N ARG A 319 -30.10 5.90 -15.31
CA ARG A 319 -30.17 7.24 -15.91
C ARG A 319 -29.92 7.11 -17.41
N ILE A 320 -30.92 7.47 -18.21
CA ILE A 320 -30.84 7.40 -19.67
C ILE A 320 -30.14 8.66 -20.16
N ARG A 321 -29.08 8.46 -20.94
CA ARG A 321 -28.47 9.53 -21.73
C ARG A 321 -29.38 9.86 -22.92
N GLU A 322 -29.92 11.08 -22.95
CA GLU A 322 -30.82 11.51 -24.03
C GLU A 322 -30.14 11.51 -25.41
N ASP A 323 -28.84 11.83 -25.44
CA ASP A 323 -28.03 11.88 -26.65
C ASP A 323 -27.65 10.48 -27.19
N CYS A 324 -27.50 9.50 -26.31
CA CYS A 324 -27.13 8.13 -26.66
C CYS A 324 -27.78 7.10 -25.71
N PRO A 325 -29.06 6.74 -25.92
CA PRO A 325 -29.78 5.81 -25.04
C PRO A 325 -29.14 4.42 -24.92
N SER A 326 -28.38 3.99 -25.92
CA SER A 326 -27.65 2.72 -25.92
C SER A 326 -26.48 2.67 -24.94
N LEU A 327 -26.02 3.83 -24.43
CA LEU A 327 -24.96 3.95 -23.41
C LEU A 327 -25.54 4.25 -22.03
N SER A 328 -26.81 3.90 -21.78
CA SER A 328 -27.42 4.06 -20.46
C SER A 328 -26.66 3.25 -19.43
N LYS A 329 -26.37 3.87 -18.28
CA LYS A 329 -25.67 3.23 -17.17
C LYS A 329 -26.55 3.11 -15.94
N HIS A 330 -26.12 2.25 -15.04
CA HIS A 330 -26.66 2.12 -13.70
C HIS A 330 -25.88 3.06 -12.78
N TYR A 331 -26.59 4.02 -12.18
CA TYR A 331 -26.02 5.03 -11.31
C TYR A 331 -26.38 4.80 -9.85
N ARG A 332 -25.49 5.23 -8.97
CA ARG A 332 -25.77 5.38 -7.55
C ARG A 332 -24.93 6.52 -7.01
N SER A 333 -25.57 7.37 -6.22
CA SER A 333 -24.87 8.46 -5.54
C SER A 333 -24.65 8.10 -4.07
N TYR A 334 -23.53 8.57 -3.53
CA TYR A 334 -23.22 8.44 -2.11
C TYR A 334 -23.37 9.80 -1.43
N GLU A 335 -24.14 9.86 -0.35
CA GLU A 335 -24.51 11.13 0.29
C GLU A 335 -23.53 11.58 1.38
N LYS A 336 -22.75 10.67 1.95
CA LYS A 336 -21.75 11.05 2.96
C LYS A 336 -20.59 11.82 2.34
N ARG A 337 -20.00 12.67 3.16
CA ARG A 337 -18.88 13.54 2.85
C ARG A 337 -17.73 13.31 3.83
N TRP A 338 -16.57 13.89 3.54
CA TRP A 338 -15.40 13.74 4.40
C TRP A 338 -15.66 14.29 5.80
N HIS A 339 -16.39 15.40 5.94
CA HIS A 339 -16.82 15.88 7.24
C HIS A 339 -17.64 14.85 8.05
N ASP A 340 -18.54 14.08 7.41
CA ASP A 340 -19.28 13.02 8.08
C ASP A 340 -18.36 11.88 8.55
N LEU A 341 -17.38 11.51 7.72
CA LEU A 341 -16.40 10.47 8.04
C LEU A 341 -15.47 10.92 9.18
N PHE A 342 -14.96 12.15 9.13
CA PHE A 342 -14.12 12.71 10.19
C PHE A 342 -14.86 12.79 11.52
N ASP A 343 -16.12 13.23 11.52
CA ASP A 343 -16.96 13.24 12.72
C ASP A 343 -17.24 11.83 13.23
N THR A 344 -17.45 10.88 12.32
CA THR A 344 -17.59 9.46 12.65
C THR A 344 -16.32 8.93 13.34
N PHE A 345 -15.14 9.17 12.77
CA PHE A 345 -13.86 8.77 13.37
C PHE A 345 -13.63 9.43 14.73
N ARG A 346 -13.88 10.74 14.82
CA ARG A 346 -13.74 11.53 16.05
C ARG A 346 -14.62 11.01 17.20
N THR A 347 -15.82 10.53 16.89
CA THR A 347 -16.81 10.14 17.90
C THR A 347 -16.81 8.64 18.21
N ARG A 348 -16.48 7.79 17.23
CA ARG A 348 -16.54 6.33 17.35
C ARG A 348 -15.19 5.64 17.48
N LEU A 349 -14.07 6.33 17.32
CA LEU A 349 -12.74 5.75 17.55
C LEU A 349 -12.10 6.37 18.82
N PRO A 350 -12.52 5.95 20.03
CA PRO A 350 -12.09 6.59 21.28
C PRO A 350 -10.60 6.38 21.60
N LEU A 351 -9.95 5.40 20.98
CA LEU A 351 -8.52 5.12 21.16
C LEU A 351 -7.63 5.75 20.09
N LEU A 352 -8.21 6.43 19.09
CA LEU A 352 -7.47 7.09 18.03
C LEU A 352 -6.55 8.17 18.62
N ARG A 353 -5.28 8.11 18.29
CA ARG A 353 -4.22 9.03 18.74
C ARG A 353 -3.47 9.67 17.59
N HIS A 354 -3.47 9.00 16.44
CA HIS A 354 -2.79 9.49 15.25
C HIS A 354 -3.70 9.33 14.03
N PHE A 355 -3.92 10.43 13.33
CA PHE A 355 -4.70 10.47 12.11
C PHE A 355 -3.93 11.26 11.04
N ARG A 356 -3.86 10.72 9.83
CA ARG A 356 -3.39 11.46 8.66
C ARG A 356 -4.27 11.17 7.46
N MET A 357 -4.64 12.23 6.76
CA MET A 357 -5.22 12.17 5.42
C MET A 357 -4.53 13.18 4.54
N GLY A 358 -4.22 12.79 3.30
CA GLY A 358 -3.60 13.64 2.29
C GLY A 358 -2.77 12.79 1.35
N THR A 359 -1.56 13.25 1.00
CA THR A 359 -0.71 12.56 0.04
C THR A 359 0.73 12.41 0.53
N THR A 360 1.34 11.26 0.24
CA THR A 360 2.81 11.09 0.27
C THR A 360 3.48 11.42 -1.06
N CYS A 361 2.71 11.78 -2.08
CA CYS A 361 3.10 11.96 -3.47
C CYS A 361 3.75 10.71 -4.08
N TRP A 362 2.97 10.00 -4.89
CA TRP A 362 3.31 8.68 -5.43
C TRP A 362 4.13 8.77 -6.74
N SER A 363 4.73 9.93 -7.03
CA SER A 363 5.50 10.21 -8.25
C SER A 363 6.68 9.25 -8.46
N ASP A 364 7.36 8.90 -7.37
CA ASP A 364 8.46 7.92 -7.36
C ASP A 364 7.96 6.46 -7.22
N GLY A 365 6.66 6.22 -7.37
CA GLY A 365 5.99 4.93 -7.13
C GLY A 365 5.24 4.88 -5.79
N MET A 366 4.54 3.76 -5.56
CA MET A 366 3.73 3.60 -4.35
C MET A 366 4.59 3.77 -3.08
N PRO A 367 4.15 4.59 -2.12
CA PRO A 367 4.86 4.77 -0.86
C PRO A 367 4.94 3.45 -0.09
N PHE A 368 6.11 3.18 0.50
CA PHE A 368 6.35 1.97 1.29
C PHE A 368 7.02 2.35 2.60
N GLU A 369 6.37 2.05 3.73
CA GLU A 369 6.81 2.43 5.09
C GLU A 369 6.92 3.94 5.30
N LYS A 370 6.01 4.68 4.66
CA LYS A 370 5.93 6.15 4.68
C LYS A 370 4.59 6.68 5.20
N GLU A 371 3.73 5.87 5.82
CA GLU A 371 2.38 6.32 6.23
C GLU A 371 2.42 7.44 7.26
N ALA A 372 3.39 7.39 8.18
CA ALA A 372 3.62 8.46 9.13
C ALA A 372 4.11 9.78 8.47
N ASN A 373 4.46 9.75 7.19
CA ASN A 373 4.95 10.88 6.41
C ASN A 373 3.88 11.48 5.48
N ILE A 374 2.64 10.97 5.48
CA ILE A 374 1.52 11.57 4.70
C ILE A 374 1.42 13.06 5.05
N ASN A 375 1.52 13.93 4.05
CA ASN A 375 1.33 15.36 4.26
C ASN A 375 -0.16 15.63 4.47
N ILE A 376 -0.52 16.19 5.61
CA ILE A 376 -1.94 16.35 5.97
C ILE A 376 -2.55 17.46 5.12
N GLY A 377 -3.61 17.12 4.39
CA GLY A 377 -4.35 18.04 3.53
C GLY A 377 -5.55 17.37 2.87
N LEU A 378 -6.49 18.20 2.42
CA LEU A 378 -7.67 17.82 1.67
C LEU A 378 -7.37 18.04 0.19
N MET A 379 -7.07 16.93 -0.50
CA MET A 379 -6.70 16.97 -1.91
C MET A 379 -7.88 17.36 -2.81
N ASN A 380 -7.58 17.91 -3.98
CA ASN A 380 -8.59 18.33 -4.95
C ASN A 380 -9.40 17.17 -5.56
N ASP A 381 -8.86 15.96 -5.49
CA ASP A 381 -9.42 14.67 -5.92
C ASP A 381 -10.02 13.87 -4.76
N ARG A 382 -10.18 14.47 -3.56
CA ARG A 382 -10.84 13.80 -2.43
C ARG A 382 -12.32 13.45 -2.69
N TYR A 383 -12.93 14.08 -3.70
CA TYR A 383 -14.24 13.72 -4.25
C TYR A 383 -14.10 13.41 -5.73
N MET A 384 -14.44 12.18 -6.10
CA MET A 384 -14.38 11.70 -7.47
C MET A 384 -15.69 11.06 -7.89
N VAL A 385 -15.85 10.92 -9.20
CA VAL A 385 -16.85 10.04 -9.80
C VAL A 385 -16.17 8.77 -10.30
N CYS A 386 -16.91 7.68 -10.41
CA CYS A 386 -16.45 6.47 -11.09
C CYS A 386 -17.42 6.10 -12.21
N TYR A 387 -17.03 6.35 -13.47
CA TYR A 387 -17.81 6.03 -14.67
C TYR A 387 -17.01 5.11 -15.60
N ASP A 388 -17.39 3.84 -15.71
CA ASP A 388 -16.68 2.86 -16.55
C ASP A 388 -16.71 3.19 -18.07
N GLY A 389 -15.69 2.85 -18.85
CA GLY A 389 -15.62 3.25 -20.26
C GLY A 389 -15.57 4.76 -20.51
N TYR A 390 -15.18 5.57 -19.51
CA TYR A 390 -14.75 6.96 -19.70
C TYR A 390 -13.22 7.03 -19.54
N GLY A 391 -12.56 7.78 -20.41
CA GLY A 391 -11.13 8.09 -20.31
C GLY A 391 -10.83 9.48 -19.78
N PRO A 392 -9.58 9.73 -19.31
CA PRO A 392 -8.43 8.81 -19.32
C PRO A 392 -8.41 7.77 -18.19
N SER A 393 -9.37 7.82 -17.26
CA SER A 393 -9.59 6.79 -16.23
C SER A 393 -11.08 6.79 -15.88
N PRO A 394 -11.66 5.64 -15.48
CA PRO A 394 -13.01 5.60 -14.92
C PRO A 394 -13.16 6.50 -13.70
N TYR A 395 -12.08 6.71 -12.95
CA TYR A 395 -12.02 7.58 -11.77
C TYR A 395 -11.65 8.99 -12.19
N MET A 396 -12.60 9.92 -12.09
CA MET A 396 -12.41 11.29 -12.54
C MET A 396 -12.72 12.31 -11.46
N THR A 397 -11.99 13.42 -11.45
CA THR A 397 -12.33 14.58 -10.62
C THR A 397 -13.58 15.26 -11.20
N GLY A 398 -14.52 15.63 -10.33
CA GLY A 398 -15.81 16.22 -10.73
C GLY A 398 -15.76 17.66 -11.26
N ARG A 399 -14.59 18.15 -11.71
CA ARG A 399 -14.35 19.57 -12.03
C ARG A 399 -14.87 20.02 -13.40
N GLY A 400 -15.47 19.12 -14.18
CA GLY A 400 -16.18 19.45 -15.42
C GLY A 400 -17.62 19.89 -15.18
N ASN A 401 -18.24 20.46 -16.22
CA ASN A 401 -19.70 20.62 -16.22
C ASN A 401 -20.34 19.22 -16.21
N ALA A 402 -20.95 18.86 -15.07
CA ALA A 402 -21.73 17.62 -14.97
C ALA A 402 -22.78 17.61 -16.08
N ARG A 403 -22.93 16.47 -16.75
CA ARG A 403 -24.03 16.28 -17.70
C ARG A 403 -25.36 16.24 -16.95
N ASP A 404 -26.47 16.44 -17.66
CA ASP A 404 -27.82 16.44 -17.04
C ASP A 404 -28.15 15.17 -16.26
N ASN A 405 -27.48 14.05 -16.56
CA ASN A 405 -27.64 12.75 -15.91
C ASN A 405 -26.57 12.42 -14.85
N GLU A 406 -25.68 13.36 -14.52
CA GLU A 406 -24.56 13.20 -13.58
C GLU A 406 -24.77 14.12 -12.37
N LYS A 407 -24.30 13.70 -11.20
CA LYS A 407 -24.34 14.54 -10.01
C LYS A 407 -23.23 15.59 -10.05
N VAL A 408 -23.52 16.79 -9.55
CA VAL A 408 -22.52 17.85 -9.39
C VAL A 408 -21.60 17.52 -8.22
N ALA A 409 -20.33 17.90 -8.34
CA ALA A 409 -19.34 17.74 -7.28
C ALA A 409 -19.80 18.42 -5.97
N PRO A 410 -19.53 17.81 -4.80
CA PRO A 410 -19.87 18.44 -3.52
C PRO A 410 -19.12 19.75 -3.26
N GLU A 411 -19.86 20.81 -2.96
CA GLU A 411 -19.32 22.10 -2.50
C GLU A 411 -19.32 22.12 -0.95
N CYS A 412 -18.33 21.47 -0.33
CA CYS A 412 -18.27 21.33 1.14
C CYS A 412 -16.85 21.43 1.73
N ASP A 413 -15.99 22.21 1.07
CA ASP A 413 -14.59 22.41 1.47
C ASP A 413 -14.45 22.95 2.90
N GLU A 414 -15.33 23.89 3.28
CA GLU A 414 -15.33 24.51 4.60
C GLU A 414 -15.71 23.51 5.70
N GLU A 415 -16.75 22.73 5.47
CA GLU A 415 -17.24 21.69 6.37
C GLU A 415 -16.17 20.60 6.55
N ASP A 416 -15.59 20.11 5.46
CA ASP A 416 -14.53 19.09 5.49
C ASP A 416 -13.32 19.59 6.28
N ARG A 417 -12.87 20.81 6.01
CA ARG A 417 -11.72 21.42 6.69
C ARG A 417 -11.99 21.60 8.18
N ASN A 418 -13.16 22.09 8.54
CA ASN A 418 -13.53 22.29 9.95
C ASN A 418 -13.64 20.96 10.70
N ALA A 419 -14.26 19.95 10.09
CA ALA A 419 -14.36 18.61 10.69
C ALA A 419 -12.98 17.94 10.84
N LEU A 420 -12.08 18.09 9.86
CA LEU A 420 -10.70 17.61 9.96
C LEU A 420 -9.95 18.27 11.12
N ARG A 421 -10.05 19.60 11.27
CA ARG A 421 -9.45 20.32 12.39
C ARG A 421 -9.99 19.84 13.74
N LEU A 422 -11.31 19.64 13.84
CA LEU A 422 -11.94 19.12 15.06
C LEU A 422 -11.44 17.71 15.39
N LEU A 423 -11.29 16.84 14.40
CA LEU A 423 -10.71 15.50 14.58
C LEU A 423 -9.27 15.61 15.10
N LEU A 424 -8.39 16.34 14.41
CA LEU A 424 -7.00 16.51 14.81
C LEU A 424 -6.86 17.09 16.22
N GLN A 425 -7.65 18.13 16.53
CA GLN A 425 -7.67 18.74 17.86
C GLN A 425 -8.10 17.75 18.95
N SER A 426 -9.11 16.91 18.67
CA SER A 426 -9.63 15.95 19.65
C SER A 426 -8.59 14.89 20.07
N ILE A 427 -7.64 14.59 19.19
CA ILE A 427 -6.55 13.63 19.42
C ILE A 427 -5.22 14.32 19.77
N GLY A 428 -5.23 15.65 19.95
CA GLY A 428 -4.04 16.43 20.33
C GLY A 428 -3.00 16.59 19.21
N GLN A 429 -3.42 16.44 17.96
CA GLN A 429 -2.57 16.63 16.78
C GLN A 429 -2.78 18.00 16.15
N SER A 430 -1.74 18.50 15.50
CA SER A 430 -1.75 19.70 14.68
C SER A 430 -1.25 19.36 13.27
N ALA A 431 -1.80 20.05 12.27
CA ALA A 431 -1.29 20.01 10.91
C ALA A 431 -0.55 21.33 10.58
N PRO A 432 0.45 21.30 9.68
CA PRO A 432 1.09 22.50 9.17
C PRO A 432 0.08 23.42 8.46
N GLU A 433 0.30 24.74 8.54
CA GLU A 433 -0.56 25.74 7.87
C GLU A 433 -0.45 25.68 6.35
N SER A 434 0.74 25.37 5.83
CA SER A 434 0.96 25.14 4.40
C SER A 434 2.14 24.22 4.14
N TRP A 435 2.14 23.59 2.97
CA TRP A 435 3.25 22.79 2.46
C TRP A 435 3.16 22.64 0.94
N SER A 436 4.28 22.28 0.32
CA SER A 436 4.36 21.96 -1.10
C SER A 436 5.20 20.71 -1.31
N VAL A 437 4.74 19.78 -2.14
CA VAL A 437 5.50 18.59 -2.57
C VAL A 437 5.19 18.30 -4.03
N ASP A 438 6.22 18.08 -4.84
CA ASP A 438 6.15 17.97 -6.29
C ASP A 438 5.29 19.08 -6.94
N TYR A 439 4.12 18.73 -7.46
CA TYR A 439 3.19 19.64 -8.14
C TYR A 439 1.99 20.03 -7.26
N ARG A 440 1.95 19.58 -5.99
CA ARG A 440 0.87 19.88 -5.04
C ARG A 440 1.28 21.02 -4.12
N GLU A 441 0.39 22.00 -3.96
CA GLU A 441 0.51 23.09 -3.01
C GLU A 441 -0.73 23.07 -2.12
N VAL A 442 -0.54 23.02 -0.81
CA VAL A 442 -1.63 23.04 0.17
C VAL A 442 -1.49 24.27 1.04
N GLU A 443 -2.54 25.08 1.05
CA GLU A 443 -2.70 26.21 1.94
C GLU A 443 -3.95 26.02 2.79
N ASP A 444 -3.81 26.19 4.10
CA ASP A 444 -4.90 26.04 5.06
C ASP A 444 -5.64 24.69 4.96
N LEU A 445 -4.86 23.61 4.83
CA LEU A 445 -5.31 22.23 4.63
C LEU A 445 -6.04 21.97 3.30
N LEU A 446 -6.22 22.94 2.42
CA LEU A 446 -6.83 22.73 1.11
C LEU A 446 -5.75 22.73 0.03
N ASP A 447 -5.83 21.76 -0.87
CA ASP A 447 -5.02 21.72 -2.08
C ASP A 447 -5.41 22.89 -2.99
N THR A 448 -4.51 23.85 -3.12
CA THR A 448 -4.67 25.01 -3.99
C THR A 448 -4.29 24.56 -5.39
N GLU A 449 -5.30 24.27 -6.20
CA GLU A 449 -5.11 23.80 -7.56
C GLU A 449 -4.22 24.76 -8.38
N TYR A 450 -3.31 24.20 -9.19
CA TYR A 450 -2.49 24.82 -10.24
C TYR A 450 -2.45 26.36 -10.27
N ARG A 451 -1.30 26.93 -9.85
CA ARG A 451 -0.82 28.18 -10.47
C ARG A 451 -0.23 27.91 -11.85
#